data_AF-A0AAU5JI94-F1
#
_entry.id   AF-A0AAU5JI94-F1
#
_cell.length_a   1.000
_cell.length_b   1.000
_cell.length_c   1.000
_cell.angle_alpha   90.00
_cell.angle_beta   90.00
_cell.angle_gamma   90.00
#
_symmetry.space_group_name_H-M   'P 1'
#
loop_
_entity.id
_entity.type
_entity.pdbx_description
1 polymer ?
#
loop_
_entity_poly.entity_id
_entity_poly.type
_entity_poly.pdbx_seq_one_letter_code
_entity_poly.pdbx_strand_id
1 'polypeptide(L)'
;MATVTEAITCEIERLHVEELSPGLAQLAISLAGSVDEPGGPTAKANAARELRAVMEDLRKLAPVAPEMDRVDELAQRREDGLVRARRA
;
A
#
# COMPACT_ATOMS: atom_id res chain seq x y z
N MET A 1 2.05 -3.56 20.96
CA MET A 1 1.01 -3.64 19.91
C MET A 1 1.34 -2.55 18.90
N ALA A 2 1.31 -2.84 17.61
CA ALA A 2 1.54 -1.81 16.60
C ALA A 2 0.41 -0.77 16.66
N THR A 3 0.75 0.50 16.46
CA THR A 3 -0.24 1.59 16.45
C THR A 3 -1.07 1.55 15.16
N VAL A 4 -2.24 2.21 15.15
CA VAL A 4 -3.03 2.33 13.92
C VAL A 4 -2.22 3.08 12.86
N THR A 5 -1.47 4.10 13.27
CA THR A 5 -0.57 4.87 12.41
C THR A 5 0.46 3.97 11.74
N GLU A 6 1.17 3.13 12.50
CA GLU A 6 2.16 2.18 11.95
C GLU A 6 1.52 1.22 10.93
N ALA A 7 0.34 0.67 11.25
CA ALA A 7 -0.36 -0.25 10.36
C ALA A 7 -0.77 0.41 9.03
N ILE A 8 -1.22 1.66 9.09
CA ILE A 8 -1.65 2.42 7.92
C ILE A 8 -0.46 2.86 7.08
N THR A 9 0.64 3.31 7.69
CA THR A 9 1.88 3.59 6.97
C THR A 9 2.36 2.37 6.19
N CYS A 10 2.44 1.19 6.82
CA CYS A 10 2.84 -0.04 6.14
C CYS A 10 1.86 -0.47 5.02
N GLU A 11 0.56 -0.15 5.12
CA GLU A 11 -0.39 -0.41 4.04
C GLU A 11 -0.17 0.54 2.86
N ILE A 12 0.00 1.83 3.12
CA ILE A 12 0.26 2.85 2.09
C ILE A 12 1.55 2.53 1.31
N GLU A 13 2.63 2.17 2.01
CA GLU A 13 3.89 1.74 1.41
C GLU A 13 3.68 0.53 0.48
N ARG A 14 2.96 -0.49 0.95
CA ARG A 14 2.65 -1.70 0.14
C ARG A 14 1.81 -1.38 -1.09
N LEU A 15 0.88 -0.43 -0.98
CA LEU A 15 0.05 -0.01 -2.09
C LEU A 15 0.81 0.86 -3.10
N HIS A 16 2.00 1.38 -2.79
CA HIS A 16 2.77 2.28 -3.67
C HIS A 16 1.95 3.49 -4.16
N VAL A 17 1.05 4.00 -3.31
CA VAL A 17 0.11 5.09 -3.64
C VAL A 17 0.59 6.48 -3.22
N GLU A 18 1.72 6.57 -2.51
CA GLU A 18 2.28 7.83 -2.02
C GLU A 18 2.62 8.79 -3.15
N GLU A 19 3.16 8.27 -4.26
CA GLU A 19 3.50 9.08 -5.43
C GLU A 19 2.26 9.44 -6.28
N LEU A 20 1.23 8.59 -6.25
CA LEU A 20 0.00 8.77 -7.02
C LEU A 20 -0.96 9.77 -6.36
N SER A 21 -1.01 9.77 -5.02
CA SER A 21 -1.86 10.68 -4.25
C SER A 21 -1.25 11.02 -2.89
N PRO A 22 -0.20 11.87 -2.87
CA PRO A 22 0.51 12.21 -1.63
C PRO A 22 -0.41 12.89 -0.60
N GLY A 23 -1.39 13.67 -1.06
CA GLY A 23 -2.38 14.32 -0.18
C GLY A 23 -3.30 13.34 0.54
N LEU A 24 -3.82 12.33 -0.17
CA LEU A 24 -4.67 11.29 0.46
C LEU A 24 -3.86 10.38 1.37
N ALA A 25 -2.63 10.04 0.99
CA ALA A 25 -1.71 9.27 1.82
C ALA A 25 -1.42 10.00 3.14
N GLN A 26 -1.07 11.29 3.07
CA GLN A 26 -0.83 12.08 4.27
C GLN A 26 -2.08 12.23 5.15
N LEU A 27 -3.26 12.41 4.54
CA LEU A 27 -4.53 12.47 5.27
C LEU A 27 -4.82 11.16 6.01
N ALA A 28 -4.59 10.01 5.39
CA ALA A 28 -4.75 8.71 6.03
C ALA A 28 -3.84 8.56 7.26
N ILE A 29 -2.56 8.96 7.16
CA ILE A 29 -1.62 8.93 8.29
C ILE A 29 -2.10 9.85 9.42
N SER A 30 -2.56 11.06 9.11
CA SER A 30 -3.07 12.00 10.13
C SER A 30 -4.34 11.50 10.83
N LEU A 31 -5.25 10.87 10.08
CA LEU A 31 -6.45 10.26 10.66
C LEU A 31 -6.11 9.05 11.54
N ALA A 32 -5.14 8.23 11.13
CA ALA A 32 -4.63 7.13 11.94
C ALA A 32 -4.02 7.62 13.26
N GLY A 33 -3.22 8.70 13.22
CA GLY A 33 -2.70 9.36 14.41
C GLY A 33 -3.80 9.84 15.35
N SER A 34 -4.88 10.42 14.81
CA SER A 34 -6.05 10.85 15.60
C SER A 34 -6.78 9.68 16.28
N VAL A 35 -6.71 8.46 15.72
CA VAL A 35 -7.28 7.25 16.36
C VAL A 35 -6.40 6.79 17.52
N ASP A 36 -5.09 6.86 17.35
CA ASP A 36 -4.12 6.48 18.38
C ASP A 36 -4.10 7.46 19.56
N GLU A 37 -4.25 8.76 19.29
CA GLU A 37 -4.19 9.82 20.30
C GLU A 37 -5.26 9.66 21.40
N PRO A 38 -4.96 10.06 22.64
CA PRO A 38 -5.94 10.08 23.72
C PRO A 38 -7.05 11.10 23.40
N GLY A 39 -8.29 10.63 23.35
CA GLY A 39 -9.44 11.44 22.97
C GLY A 39 -10.76 10.75 23.30
N GLY A 40 -11.86 11.48 23.16
CA GLY A 40 -13.20 10.95 23.41
C GLY A 40 -13.60 9.87 22.40
N PRO A 41 -14.41 8.88 22.79
CA PRO A 41 -14.78 7.75 21.93
C PRO A 41 -15.46 8.19 20.63
N THR A 42 -16.25 9.27 20.66
CA THR A 42 -16.88 9.85 19.47
C THR A 42 -15.87 10.38 18.46
N ALA A 43 -14.83 11.09 18.92
CA ALA A 43 -13.80 11.64 18.05
C ALA A 43 -13.01 10.51 17.35
N LYS A 44 -12.64 9.47 18.11
CA LYS A 44 -11.98 8.28 17.57
C LYS A 44 -12.85 7.54 16.56
N ALA A 45 -14.15 7.39 16.84
CA ALA A 45 -15.09 6.73 15.93
C ALA A 45 -15.25 7.50 14.61
N ASN A 46 -15.28 8.83 14.66
CA ASN A 46 -15.32 9.67 13.47
C ASN A 46 -14.01 9.57 12.68
N ALA A 47 -12.85 9.69 13.34
CA ALA A 47 -11.55 9.54 12.69
C ALA A 47 -11.39 8.15 12.02
N ALA A 48 -11.82 7.08 12.69
CA ALA A 48 -11.77 5.72 12.13
C ALA A 48 -12.70 5.52 10.94
N ARG A 49 -13.86 6.19 10.91
CA ARG A 49 -14.79 6.16 9.78
C ARG A 49 -14.19 6.86 8.56
N GLU A 50 -13.66 8.06 8.75
CA GLU A 50 -13.02 8.81 7.67
C GLU A 50 -11.76 8.10 7.16
N LEU A 51 -10.96 7.52 8.06
CA LEU A 51 -9.80 6.71 7.70
C LEU A 51 -10.20 5.55 6.78
N ARG A 52 -11.32 4.87 7.08
CA ARG A 52 -11.83 3.80 6.22
C ARG A 52 -12.16 4.30 4.82
N ALA A 53 -12.84 5.45 4.71
CA ALA A 53 -13.19 6.02 3.41
C ALA A 53 -11.94 6.41 2.60
N VAL A 54 -10.98 7.09 3.23
CA VAL A 54 -9.72 7.48 2.57
C VAL A 54 -8.92 6.25 2.10
N MET A 55 -8.83 5.21 2.94
CA MET A 55 -8.12 3.98 2.56
C MET A 55 -8.83 3.21 1.43
N GLU A 56 -10.17 3.24 1.37
CA GLU A 56 -10.91 2.68 0.24
C GLU A 56 -10.57 3.41 -1.07
N ASP A 57 -10.43 4.74 -1.03
CA ASP A 57 -10.04 5.52 -2.21
C ASP A 57 -8.58 5.28 -2.61
N LEU A 58 -7.66 5.22 -1.65
CA LEU A 58 -6.26 4.87 -1.90
C LEU A 58 -6.12 3.49 -2.54
N ARG A 59 -6.86 2.48 -2.06
CA ARG A 59 -6.83 1.13 -2.64
C ARG A 59 -7.31 1.08 -4.10
N LYS A 60 -8.21 1.99 -4.50
CA LYS A 60 -8.64 2.12 -5.92
C LYS A 60 -7.55 2.71 -6.80
N LEU A 61 -6.64 3.50 -6.22
CA LEU A 61 -5.51 4.10 -6.93
C LEU A 61 -4.28 3.20 -6.97
N ALA A 62 -4.25 2.15 -6.15
CA ALA A 62 -3.13 1.22 -6.12
C ALA A 62 -2.87 0.67 -7.53
N PRO A 63 -1.62 0.72 -8.02
CA PRO A 63 -1.27 0.14 -9.30
C PRO A 63 -1.67 -1.33 -9.29
N VAL A 64 -2.29 -1.78 -10.39
CA VAL A 64 -2.60 -3.20 -10.57
C VAL A 64 -1.29 -3.94 -10.41
N ALA A 65 -1.22 -4.88 -9.46
CA ALA A 65 -0.05 -5.74 -9.33
C ALA A 65 0.22 -6.32 -10.73
N PRO A 66 1.46 -6.28 -11.24
CA PRO A 66 1.78 -6.95 -12.48
C PRO A 66 1.49 -8.43 -12.25
N GLU A 67 0.34 -8.87 -12.71
CA GLU A 67 0.05 -10.28 -12.89
C GLU A 67 1.05 -10.70 -13.95
N MET A 68 2.16 -11.33 -13.51
CA MET A 68 3.19 -11.86 -14.42
C MET A 68 2.46 -12.64 -15.49
N ASP A 69 2.39 -12.07 -16.69
CA ASP A 69 1.67 -12.73 -17.74
C ASP A 69 2.55 -13.87 -18.28
N ARG A 70 1.96 -14.74 -19.10
CA ARG A 70 2.71 -15.87 -19.68
C ARG A 70 3.92 -15.41 -20.51
N VAL A 71 3.92 -14.18 -21.00
CA VAL A 71 5.02 -13.60 -21.79
C VAL A 71 6.16 -13.16 -20.86
N ASP A 72 5.86 -12.57 -19.71
CA ASP A 72 6.84 -12.23 -18.66
C ASP A 72 7.53 -13.49 -18.12
N GLU A 73 6.78 -14.55 -17.83
CA GLU A 73 7.35 -15.84 -17.42
C GLU A 73 8.25 -16.47 -18.50
N LEU A 74 7.87 -16.33 -19.78
CA LEU A 74 8.65 -16.86 -20.89
C LEU A 74 9.94 -16.06 -21.10
N ALA A 75 9.89 -14.73 -20.94
CA ALA A 75 11.06 -13.87 -21.00
C ALA A 75 12.09 -14.25 -19.92
N GLN A 76 11.63 -14.45 -18.68
CA GLN A 76 12.48 -14.87 -17.56
C GLN A 76 13.11 -16.24 -17.80
N ARG A 77 12.35 -17.23 -18.31
CA ARG A 77 12.90 -18.56 -18.65
C ARG A 77 13.95 -18.51 -19.75
N ARG A 78 13.80 -17.62 -20.75
CA ARG A 78 14.79 -17.43 -21.81
C ARG A 78 16.07 -16.84 -21.26
N GLU A 79 15.97 -15.83 -20.40
CA GLU A 79 17.13 -15.20 -19.77
C GLU A 79 17.90 -16.20 -18.89
N ASP A 80 17.20 -16.97 -18.06
CA ASP A 80 17.80 -18.04 -17.25
C ASP A 80 18.47 -19.13 -18.10
N GLY A 81 17.85 -19.52 -19.22
CA GLY A 81 18.40 -20.48 -20.16
C GLY A 81 19.69 -19.98 -20.83
N LEU A 82 19.73 -18.71 -21.21
CA LEU A 82 20.90 -18.07 -21.81
C LEU A 82 22.05 -17.93 -20.81
N VAL A 83 21.76 -17.59 -19.55
CA VAL A 83 22.77 -17.51 -18.48
C VAL A 83 23.42 -18.87 -18.21
N ARG A 84 22.63 -19.96 -18.23
CA ARG A 84 23.16 -21.33 -18.06
C ARG A 84 24.01 -21.76 -19.25
N ALA A 85 23.58 -21.49 -20.47
CA ALA A 85 24.33 -21.81 -21.68
C ALA A 85 25.66 -21.05 -21.78
N ARG A 86 25.75 -19.84 -21.21
CA ARG A 86 26.98 -19.03 -21.17
C ARG A 86 27.96 -19.45 -20.07
N ARG A 87 27.53 -20.24 -19.08
CA ARG A 87 28.34 -20.72 -17.94
C ARG A 87 28.82 -22.17 -18.10
N ALA A 88 28.38 -22.87 -19.15
CA ALA A 88 28.83 -24.21 -19.52
C ALA A 88 29.92 -24.12 -20.61
#